data_AF-A0AAJ5QR42-F1
#
_entry.id   AF-A0AAJ5QR42-F1
#
_cell.length_a   1.000
_cell.length_b   1.000
_cell.length_c   1.000
_cell.angle_alpha   90.00
_cell.angle_beta   90.00
_cell.angle_gamma   90.00
#
_symmetry.space_group_name_H-M   'P 1'
#
loop_
_entity.id
_entity.type
_entity.pdbx_description
1 polymer ?
#
loop_
_entity_poly.entity_id
_entity_poly.type
_entity_poly.pdbx_seq_one_letter_code
_entity_poly.pdbx_strand_id
1 'polypeptide(L)' 'MIDDLTWVGEVQRGHFRLHPAGYKGVSEGCITLPRLSDFMLLRAALLNTPTIQVTASLTAFGTVQVY' A
#
# COMPACT_ATOMS: atom_id res chain seq x y z
N MET A 1 -4.35 -16.24 3.63
CA MET A 1 -3.48 -15.55 4.60
C MET A 1 -2.97 -14.31 3.90
N ILE A 2 -3.27 -13.12 4.41
CA ILE A 2 -2.59 -11.89 3.95
C ILE A 2 -1.35 -11.79 4.79
N ASP A 3 -0.19 -11.86 4.14
CA ASP A 3 1.09 -11.67 4.81
C ASP A 3 1.43 -10.19 4.66
N ASP A 4 1.19 -9.41 5.72
CA ASP A 4 1.51 -7.99 5.78
C ASP A 4 2.77 -7.71 6.60
N LEU A 5 3.54 -8.75 6.93
CA LEU A 5 4.75 -8.70 7.74
C LEU A 5 5.99 -8.65 6.84
N THR A 6 6.92 -7.76 7.15
CA THR A 6 8.26 -7.70 6.56
C THR A 6 9.31 -7.35 7.61
N TRP A 7 10.57 -7.45 7.22
CA TRP A 7 11.71 -7.04 8.04
C TRP A 7 12.39 -5.84 7.40
N VAL A 8 12.55 -4.76 8.16
CA VAL A 8 13.35 -3.59 7.77
C VAL A 8 14.53 -3.50 8.73
N GLY A 9 15.70 -3.95 8.29
CA GLY A 9 16.83 -4.18 9.19
C GLY A 9 16.50 -5.26 10.22
N GLU A 10 16.63 -4.95 11.50
CA GLU A 10 16.34 -5.86 12.62
C GLU A 10 14.91 -5.72 13.17
N VAL A 11 14.07 -4.88 12.56
CA VAL A 11 12.71 -4.60 13.04
C VAL A 11 11.66 -5.26 12.14
N GLN A 12 10.80 -6.11 12.72
CA GLN A 12 9.63 -6.65 12.04
C GLN A 12 8.52 -5.61 11.97
N ARG A 13 7.95 -5.40 10.80
CA ARG A 13 6.86 -4.45 10.56
C ARG A 13 5.71 -5.12 9.85
N GLY A 14 4.51 -4.96 10.41
CA GLY A 14 3.23 -5.32 9.80
C GLY A 14 2.61 -4.14 9.05
N HIS A 15 1.46 -4.38 8.42
CA HIS A 15 0.58 -3.33 7.88
C HIS A 15 1.26 -2.39 6.89
N PHE A 16 1.79 -2.93 5.79
CA PHE A 16 2.20 -2.11 4.65
C PHE A 16 1.08 -1.16 4.24
N ARG A 17 1.41 0.14 4.21
CA ARG A 17 0.48 1.18 3.77
C ARG A 17 0.92 1.73 2.43
N LEU A 18 -0.06 2.03 1.59
CA LEU A 18 0.11 2.90 0.44
C LEU A 18 -0.10 4.34 0.91
N HIS A 19 0.93 5.20 0.81
CA HIS A 19 0.82 6.60 1.23
C HIS A 19 1.71 7.53 0.39
N PRO A 20 1.42 8.85 0.32
CA PRO A 20 2.35 9.79 -0.28
C PRO A 20 3.59 9.96 0.61
N ALA A 21 4.70 10.39 0.03
CA ALA A 21 5.89 10.75 0.80
C ALA A 21 5.57 11.87 1.79
N GLY A 22 5.89 11.64 3.07
CA GLY A 22 5.94 12.72 4.05
C GLY A 22 7.18 13.59 3.86
N TYR A 23 7.31 14.66 4.65
CA TYR A 23 8.41 15.64 4.56
C TYR A 23 9.83 15.02 4.53
N LYS A 24 10.02 13.87 5.20
CA LYS A 24 11.31 13.18 5.26
C LYS A 24 11.56 12.19 4.12
N GLY A 25 10.56 11.86 3.28
CA GLY A 25 10.70 10.95 2.14
C GLY A 25 11.07 9.50 2.48
N VAL A 26 11.15 9.12 3.77
CA VAL A 26 11.55 7.77 4.18
C VAL A 26 10.37 6.83 4.14
N SER A 27 10.47 5.74 3.37
CA SER A 27 9.54 4.61 3.40
C SER A 27 10.13 3.49 4.26
N GLU A 28 9.71 3.38 5.51
CA GLU A 28 10.12 2.30 6.42
C GLU A 28 9.40 0.98 6.10
N GLY A 29 9.54 0.52 4.84
CA GLY A 29 8.85 -0.65 4.30
C GLY A 29 7.53 -0.34 3.59
N CYS A 30 6.91 0.83 3.75
CA CYS A 30 5.65 1.15 3.05
C CYS A 30 5.82 1.40 1.53
N ILE A 31 4.74 1.29 0.76
CA ILE A 31 4.72 1.70 -0.65
C ILE A 31 4.46 3.21 -0.69
N THR A 32 5.52 3.97 -0.99
CA THR A 32 5.50 5.44 -0.94
C THR A 32 5.62 6.05 -2.32
N LEU A 33 4.69 6.95 -2.69
CA LEU A 33 4.80 7.75 -3.91
C LEU A 33 5.43 9.12 -3.59
N PRO A 34 6.55 9.51 -4.23
CA PRO A 34 7.25 10.77 -3.91
C PRO A 34 6.41 12.02 -4.14
N ARG A 35 5.58 12.03 -5.18
CA ARG A 35 4.71 13.16 -5.51
C ARG A 35 3.29 12.89 -5.02
N LEU A 36 2.71 13.87 -4.35
CA LEU A 36 1.32 13.81 -3.91
C LEU A 36 0.34 13.64 -5.08
N SER A 37 0.62 14.27 -6.23
CA SER A 37 -0.19 14.12 -7.46
C SER A 37 -0.33 12.66 -7.87
N ASP A 38 0.77 11.92 -7.85
CA ASP A 38 0.83 10.54 -8.34
C ASP A 38 0.09 9.63 -7.36
N PHE A 39 0.22 9.88 -6.06
CA PHE A 39 -0.60 9.23 -5.03
C PHE A 39 -2.10 9.49 -5.23
N MET A 40 -2.50 10.75 -5.48
CA MET A 40 -3.90 11.10 -5.68
C MET A 40 -4.48 10.45 -6.94
N LEU A 41 -3.70 10.40 -8.03
CA LEU A 41 -4.08 9.71 -9.26
C LEU A 41 -4.30 8.21 -9.01
N LEU A 42 -3.35 7.54 -8.36
CA LEU A 42 -3.46 6.12 -8.03
C LEU A 42 -4.65 5.84 -7.10
N ARG A 43 -4.84 6.65 -6.06
CA ARG A 43 -5.98 6.55 -5.13
C ARG A 43 -7.31 6.66 -5.88
N ALA A 44 -7.43 7.64 -6.78
CA ALA A 44 -8.64 7.82 -7.57
C ALA A 44 -8.90 6.62 -8.49
N ALA A 45 -7.87 6.07 -9.14
CA ALA A 45 -8.01 4.88 -9.98
C ALA A 45 -8.48 3.65 -9.19
N LEU A 46 -7.87 3.40 -8.02
CA LEU A 46 -8.24 2.27 -7.15
C LEU A 46 -9.69 2.38 -6.66
N LEU A 47 -10.11 3.55 -6.17
CA LEU A 47 -11.45 3.74 -5.64
C LEU A 47 -12.56 3.70 -6.70
N ASN A 48 -12.22 3.89 -7.98
CA ASN A 48 -13.15 3.74 -9.10
C ASN A 48 -13.19 2.30 -9.67
N THR A 49 -12.45 1.37 -9.08
CA THR A 49 -12.44 -0.03 -9.51
C THR A 49 -13.47 -0.84 -8.71
N PRO A 50 -14.24 -1.75 -9.35
CA PRO A 50 -15.08 -2.71 -8.62
C PRO A 50 -14.24 -3.52 -7.62
N THR A 51 -14.79 -3.77 -6.44
CA THR A 51 -14.06 -4.53 -5.43
C THR A 51 -14.08 -6.03 -5.71
N ILE A 52 -13.02 -6.71 -5.31
CA ILE A 52 -12.84 -8.16 -5.41
C ILE A 52 -12.91 -8.73 -4.00
N GLN A 53 -13.71 -9.78 -3.80
CA GLN A 53 -13.79 -10.48 -2.52
C GLN A 53 -12.56 -11.38 -2.34
N VAL A 54 -11.77 -11.11 -1.30
CA VAL A 54 -10.55 -11.87 -0.98
C VAL A 54 -10.85 -12.97 0.04
N THR A 55 -11.68 -12.66 1.04
CA THR A 55 -12.20 -13.62 2.02
C THR A 55 -13.66 -13.28 2.34
N ALA A 56 -14.32 -14.05 3.20
CA ALA A 56 -15.68 -13.74 3.66
C ALA A 56 -15.82 -12.36 4.32
N SER A 57 -14.74 -11.82 4.91
CA SER A 57 -14.75 -10.56 5.67
C SER A 57 -13.89 -9.45 5.03
N LEU A 58 -13.30 -9.70 3.86
CA LEU A 58 -12.37 -8.76 3.25
C LEU A 58 -12.58 -8.62 1.75
N THR A 59 -12.66 -7.36 1.30
CA THR A 59 -12.67 -6.98 -0.11
C THR A 59 -11.48 -6.07 -0.42
N ALA A 60 -11.02 -6.09 -1.67
CA ALA A 60 -9.88 -5.32 -2.14
C ALA A 60 -10.21 -4.59 -3.44
N PHE A 61 -9.57 -3.44 -3.65
CA PHE A 61 -9.69 -2.66 -4.90
C PHE A 61 -8.72 -3.11 -6.00
N GLY A 62 -7.73 -3.95 -5.67
CA GLY A 62 -6.74 -4.45 -6.63
C GLY A 62 -5.50 -5.02 -5.95
N THR A 63 -4.48 -5.32 -6.75
CA THR A 63 -3.19 -5.85 -6.32
C THR A 63 -2.07 -4.91 -6.74
N VAL A 64 -1.11 -4.65 -5.85
CA VAL A 64 0.13 -3.94 -6.16
C VAL A 64 1.27 -4.93 -6.05
N GLN A 65 1.99 -5.15 -7.15
CA GLN A 65 3.17 -6.02 -7.19
C GLN A 65 4.42 -5.14 -7.19
N VAL A 66 5.33 -5.38 -6.25
CA VAL A 66 6.65 -4.74 -6.18
C VAL A 66 7.70 -5.80 -6.49
N TYR A 67 8.71 -5.44 -7.28
CA TYR A 67 9.86 -6.29 -7.65
C TYR A 67 11.13 -5.78 -6.98
#